data_AF-A0A3D0TML0-F1
#
_entry.id   AF-A0A3D0TML0-F1
#
_cell.length_a   1.000
_cell.length_b   1.000
_cell.length_c   1.000
_cell.angle_alpha   90.00
_cell.angle_beta   90.00
_cell.angle_gamma   90.00
#
_symmetry.space_group_name_H-M   'P 1'
#
loop_
_entity.id
_entity.type
_entity.pdbx_description
1 polymer ?
#
loop_
_entity_poly.entity_id
_entity_poly.type
_entity_poly.pdbx_seq_one_letter_code
_entity_poly.pdbx_strand_id
1 'polypeptide(L)'
;QDILGAQYLSFYDAIAPVITAESIDMEIAFRASRYGKGEADYLNCPMHHEQYQTFITAVQEAEKVELHQFEDTRPFEGCLPIEVMVERGPDTLRFGPMKPVGLEHPETGERFHAVVQLRQENSVGSLYNLVGFQTKMTWTAQKEVFALIPGL
;
A
#
# COMPACT_ATOMS: atom_id res chain seq x y z
N GLN A 1 21.31 -30.00 -20.99
CA GLN A 1 19.96 -29.42 -20.76
C GLN A 1 20.22 -28.05 -20.16
N ASP A 2 20.97 -27.20 -20.87
CA ASP A 2 21.78 -26.10 -20.28
C ASP A 2 21.78 -24.86 -21.20
N ILE A 3 20.59 -24.40 -21.61
CA ILE A 3 20.45 -23.26 -22.56
C ILE A 3 19.76 -22.04 -21.93
N LEU A 4 19.19 -22.17 -20.73
CA LEU A 4 18.56 -21.04 -20.05
C LEU A 4 19.52 -20.54 -18.97
N GLY A 5 20.18 -19.41 -19.23
CA GLY A 5 21.06 -18.72 -18.30
C GLY A 5 20.34 -18.33 -17.01
N ALA A 6 20.23 -19.27 -16.07
CA ALA A 6 19.61 -19.12 -14.76
C ALA A 6 20.30 -18.07 -13.86
N GLN A 7 21.44 -17.51 -14.30
CA GLN A 7 22.18 -16.47 -13.60
C GLN A 7 21.61 -15.05 -13.81
N TYR A 8 20.56 -14.88 -14.61
CA TYR A 8 19.95 -13.57 -14.93
C TYR A 8 18.46 -13.46 -14.59
N LEU A 9 17.86 -14.47 -13.94
CA LEU A 9 16.50 -14.38 -13.43
C LEU A 9 16.52 -14.18 -11.92
N SER A 10 16.16 -12.97 -11.48
CA SER A 10 15.78 -12.69 -10.10
C SER A 10 14.26 -12.58 -10.06
N PHE A 11 13.60 -13.45 -9.30
CA PHE A 11 12.17 -13.36 -9.03
C PHE A 11 11.96 -12.50 -7.78
N TYR A 12 11.14 -11.46 -7.89
CA TYR A 12 10.75 -10.62 -6.76
C TYR A 12 9.23 -10.69 -6.61
N ASP A 13 8.76 -11.41 -5.59
CA ASP A 13 7.36 -11.37 -5.20
C ASP A 13 7.16 -10.19 -4.23
N ALA A 14 7.17 -8.99 -4.81
CA ALA A 14 6.72 -7.78 -4.13
C ALA A 14 5.22 -7.63 -4.45
N ILE A 15 4.39 -8.51 -3.88
CA ILE A 15 2.95 -8.51 -4.09
C ILE A 15 2.32 -7.55 -3.07
N ALA A 16 1.46 -6.66 -3.54
CA ALA A 16 0.64 -5.84 -2.67
C ALA A 16 -0.58 -6.65 -2.17
N PRO A 17 -0.99 -6.48 -0.90
CA PRO A 17 -2.15 -7.18 -0.35
C PRO A 17 -3.44 -6.87 -1.09
N VAL A 18 -4.29 -7.89 -1.21
CA VAL A 18 -5.65 -7.78 -1.75
C VAL A 18 -6.66 -8.03 -0.63
N ILE A 19 -7.65 -7.16 -0.52
CA ILE A 19 -8.72 -7.21 0.48
C ILE A 19 -10.09 -7.40 -0.19
N THR A 20 -11.06 -7.86 0.57
CA THR A 20 -12.44 -8.02 0.09
C THR A 20 -13.18 -6.69 0.14
N ALA A 21 -14.09 -6.48 -0.79
CA ALA A 21 -14.94 -5.28 -0.80
C ALA A 21 -15.77 -5.15 0.49
N GLU A 22 -16.19 -6.29 1.06
CA GLU A 22 -17.02 -6.36 2.26
C GLU A 22 -16.28 -5.94 3.54
N SER A 23 -14.95 -5.97 3.56
CA SER A 23 -14.17 -5.52 4.71
C SER A 23 -13.88 -4.01 4.69
N ILE A 24 -14.31 -3.30 3.64
CA ILE A 24 -14.05 -1.87 3.51
C ILE A 24 -15.22 -1.09 4.11
N ASP A 25 -14.94 -0.26 5.10
CA ASP A 25 -15.91 0.68 5.66
C ASP A 25 -16.06 1.91 4.75
N MET A 26 -17.17 1.92 4.01
CA MET A 26 -17.55 2.95 3.06
C MET A 26 -18.11 4.22 3.72
N GLU A 27 -18.32 4.24 5.03
CA GLU A 27 -18.63 5.50 5.76
C GLU A 27 -17.37 6.35 5.94
N ILE A 28 -16.19 5.72 5.90
CA ILE A 28 -14.87 6.38 6.02
C ILE A 28 -14.18 6.48 4.65
N ALA A 29 -14.16 5.39 3.88
CA ALA A 29 -13.52 5.35 2.58
C ALA A 29 -14.38 6.03 1.50
N PHE A 30 -13.74 6.75 0.57
CA PHE A 30 -14.47 7.49 -0.47
C PHE A 30 -13.93 7.23 -1.88
N ARG A 31 -14.83 7.27 -2.87
CA ARG A 31 -14.49 7.17 -4.30
C ARG A 31 -14.03 8.53 -4.81
N ALA A 32 -12.81 8.60 -5.31
CA ALA A 32 -12.29 9.81 -5.95
C ALA A 32 -11.09 9.48 -6.86
N SER A 33 -11.00 10.23 -7.97
CA SER A 33 -9.80 10.33 -8.80
C SER A 33 -9.01 11.59 -8.42
N ARG A 34 -7.69 11.56 -8.64
CA ARG A 34 -6.85 12.73 -8.35
C ARG A 34 -7.30 13.92 -9.19
N TYR A 35 -7.50 15.06 -8.53
CA TYR A 35 -7.97 16.32 -9.13
C TYR A 35 -9.35 16.21 -9.81
N GLY A 36 -10.15 15.20 -9.47
CA GLY A 36 -11.46 14.95 -10.09
C GLY A 36 -11.38 14.65 -11.60
N LYS A 37 -10.23 14.17 -12.10
CA LYS A 37 -10.02 13.84 -13.51
C LYS A 37 -10.16 12.34 -13.74
N GLY A 38 -11.14 11.95 -14.55
CA GLY A 38 -11.39 10.56 -14.93
C GLY A 38 -12.48 9.89 -14.09
N GLU A 39 -12.84 8.65 -14.46
CA GLU A 39 -13.74 7.82 -13.65
C GLU A 39 -13.08 7.50 -12.30
N ALA A 40 -13.87 7.43 -11.24
CA ALA A 40 -13.38 7.23 -9.87
C ALA A 40 -13.04 5.75 -9.63
N ASP A 41 -11.97 5.29 -10.29
CA ASP A 41 -11.52 3.89 -10.29
C ASP A 41 -10.86 3.44 -8.97
N TYR A 42 -10.74 4.36 -8.02
CA TYR A 42 -10.07 4.15 -6.75
C TYR A 42 -11.00 4.45 -5.58
N LEU A 43 -10.96 3.57 -4.59
CA LEU A 43 -11.36 3.90 -3.22
C LEU A 43 -10.17 4.51 -2.50
N ASN A 44 -10.43 5.46 -1.62
CA ASN A 44 -9.42 6.22 -0.91
C ASN A 44 -9.72 6.11 0.59
N CYS A 45 -8.76 5.56 1.33
CA CYS A 45 -8.78 5.44 2.77
C CYS A 45 -7.96 6.59 3.36
N PRO A 46 -8.60 7.63 3.93
CA PRO A 46 -7.90 8.81 4.44
C PRO A 46 -7.22 8.55 5.78
N MET A 47 -6.14 9.30 6.04
CA MET A 47 -5.51 9.37 7.36
C MET A 47 -5.23 10.82 7.76
N HIS A 48 -5.54 11.14 9.01
CA HIS A 48 -5.00 12.29 9.70
C HIS A 48 -3.57 12.02 10.19
N HIS A 49 -2.91 13.06 10.67
CA HIS A 49 -1.50 13.00 11.06
C HIS A 49 -1.22 11.95 12.14
N GLU A 50 -2.03 11.88 13.19
CA GLU A 50 -1.84 10.93 14.30
C GLU A 50 -2.05 9.46 13.88
N GLN A 51 -3.03 9.21 13.01
CA GLN A 51 -3.28 7.89 12.43
C GLN A 51 -2.10 7.46 11.55
N TYR A 52 -1.59 8.39 10.73
CA TYR A 52 -0.40 8.14 9.92
C TYR A 52 0.82 7.81 10.78
N GLN A 53 1.08 8.57 11.84
CA GLN A 53 2.21 8.30 12.73
C GLN A 53 2.10 6.92 13.39
N THR A 54 0.91 6.55 13.86
CA THR A 54 0.66 5.22 14.43
C THR A 54 0.91 4.13 13.39
N PHE A 55 0.41 4.31 12.16
CA PHE A 55 0.63 3.38 11.06
C PHE A 55 2.12 3.22 10.71
N ILE A 56 2.86 4.32 10.60
CA ILE A 56 4.30 4.30 10.27
C ILE A 56 5.11 3.57 11.35
N THR A 57 4.81 3.81 12.63
CA THR A 57 5.44 3.09 13.75
C THR A 57 5.15 1.60 13.66
N ALA A 58 3.90 1.22 13.41
CA ALA A 58 3.52 -0.19 13.28
C ALA A 58 4.21 -0.88 12.10
N VAL A 59 4.32 -0.21 10.93
CA VAL A 59 5.08 -0.71 9.77
C VAL A 59 6.55 -0.92 10.10
N GLN A 60 7.15 -0.02 10.89
CA GLN A 60 8.55 -0.09 11.27
C GLN A 60 8.83 -1.26 12.23
N GLU A 61 7.89 -1.52 13.15
CA GLU A 61 7.99 -2.55 14.20
C GLU A 61 7.49 -3.93 13.74
N ALA A 62 6.81 -4.00 12.60
CA ALA A 62 6.22 -5.22 12.05
C ALA A 62 7.24 -6.35 11.85
N GLU A 63 6.81 -7.57 12.16
CA GLU A 63 7.57 -8.78 11.87
C GLU A 63 7.68 -9.00 10.35
N LYS A 64 8.90 -9.28 9.88
CA LYS A 64 9.24 -9.44 8.46
C LYS A 64 9.72 -10.87 8.21
N VAL A 65 9.42 -11.40 7.03
CA VAL A 65 9.97 -12.69 6.59
C VAL A 65 11.47 -12.54 6.32
N GLU A 66 12.30 -13.45 6.85
CA GLU A 66 13.73 -13.44 6.59
C GLU A 66 14.04 -13.68 5.11
N LEU A 67 14.94 -12.87 4.56
CA LEU A 67 15.44 -13.04 3.20
C LEU A 67 16.36 -14.26 3.16
N HIS A 68 16.12 -15.17 2.21
CA HIS A 68 17.11 -16.19 1.92
C HIS A 68 18.34 -15.52 1.28
N GLN A 69 19.55 -16.01 1.57
CA GLN A 69 20.83 -15.37 1.17
C GLN A 69 20.99 -15.10 -0.34
N PHE A 70 20.17 -15.71 -1.22
CA PHE A 70 20.16 -15.45 -2.66
C PHE A 70 19.27 -14.25 -3.08
N GLU A 71 18.46 -13.71 -2.17
CA GLU A 71 17.59 -12.54 -2.38
C GLU A 71 18.26 -11.22 -1.98
N ASP A 72 19.57 -11.24 -1.68
CA ASP A 72 20.42 -10.07 -1.38
C ASP A 72 20.71 -9.22 -2.64
N THR A 73 19.67 -9.07 -3.46
CA THR A 73 19.67 -8.24 -4.65
C THR A 73 18.84 -7.01 -4.31
N ARG A 74 19.48 -5.84 -4.35
CA ARG A 74 18.85 -4.55 -4.01
C ARG A 74 17.48 -4.47 -4.65
N PRO A 75 16.39 -4.27 -3.88
CA PRO A 75 15.06 -4.21 -4.45
C PRO A 75 15.01 -3.11 -5.52
N PHE A 76 14.37 -3.39 -6.64
CA PHE A 76 14.20 -2.44 -7.72
C PHE A 76 13.52 -1.18 -7.17
N GLU A 77 14.13 -0.01 -7.37
CA GLU A 77 13.68 1.26 -6.78
C GLU A 77 12.21 1.60 -7.09
N GLY A 78 11.65 1.08 -8.18
CA GLY A 78 10.23 1.27 -8.54
C GLY A 78 9.23 0.35 -7.83
N CYS A 79 9.68 -0.63 -7.03
CA CYS A 79 8.83 -1.64 -6.39
C CYS A 79 9.31 -1.96 -4.96
N LEU A 80 9.67 -0.91 -4.20
CA LEU A 80 10.18 -1.07 -2.84
C LEU A 80 9.06 -1.53 -1.89
N PRO A 81 9.34 -2.49 -1.00
CA PRO A 81 8.44 -2.79 0.11
C PRO A 81 8.20 -1.57 1.00
N ILE A 82 6.98 -1.40 1.51
CA ILE A 82 6.61 -0.22 2.30
C ILE A 82 7.46 -0.05 3.56
N GLU A 83 7.90 -1.16 4.17
CA GLU A 83 8.79 -1.13 5.33
C GLU A 83 10.17 -0.56 4.98
N VAL A 84 10.69 -0.84 3.77
CA VAL A 84 11.94 -0.25 3.27
C VAL A 84 11.74 1.24 2.99
N MET A 85 10.57 1.64 2.51
CA MET A 85 10.24 3.06 2.32
C MET A 85 10.19 3.81 3.66
N VAL A 86 9.60 3.20 4.70
CA VAL A 86 9.56 3.78 6.05
C VAL A 86 10.96 3.91 6.66
N GLU A 87 11.84 2.93 6.47
CA GLU A 87 13.24 2.99 6.92
C GLU A 87 14.02 4.15 6.30
N ARG A 88 13.68 4.55 5.06
CA ARG A 88 14.28 5.72 4.39
C ARG A 88 13.79 7.06 4.94
N GLY A 89 12.70 7.05 5.70
CA GLY A 89 12.17 8.22 6.39
C GLY A 89 10.66 8.14 6.60
N PRO A 90 10.14 8.71 7.70
CA PRO A 90 8.72 8.61 8.06
C PRO A 90 7.79 9.29 7.07
N ASP A 91 8.28 10.24 6.27
CA ASP A 91 7.50 10.95 5.25
C ASP A 91 7.56 10.29 3.86
N THR A 92 8.38 9.25 3.68
CA THR A 92 8.62 8.64 2.35
C THR A 92 7.33 8.11 1.74
N LEU A 93 6.48 7.45 2.54
CA LEU A 93 5.19 6.94 2.06
C LEU A 93 4.24 8.08 1.65
N ARG A 94 4.19 9.18 2.42
CA ARG A 94 3.39 10.39 2.10
C ARG A 94 3.82 11.09 0.81
N PHE A 95 5.08 10.95 0.41
CA PHE A 95 5.53 11.48 -0.89
C PHE A 95 5.45 10.45 -2.03
N GLY A 96 5.25 9.17 -1.71
CA GLY A 96 5.07 8.07 -2.66
C GLY A 96 3.63 7.55 -2.69
N PRO A 97 3.37 6.29 -2.30
CA PRO A 97 2.09 5.62 -2.49
C PRO A 97 0.95 6.23 -1.67
N MET A 98 1.23 6.88 -0.53
CA MET A 98 0.22 7.47 0.35
C MET A 98 0.00 8.96 0.11
N LYS A 99 0.43 9.50 -1.04
CA LYS A 99 0.37 10.92 -1.35
C LYS A 99 -1.08 11.44 -1.39
N PRO A 100 -1.46 12.44 -0.57
CA PRO A 100 -2.85 12.94 -0.52
C PRO A 100 -3.19 13.96 -1.63
N VAL A 101 -2.19 14.41 -2.41
CA VAL A 101 -2.36 15.54 -3.34
C VAL A 101 -3.43 15.22 -4.40
N GLY A 102 -4.44 16.09 -4.48
CA GLY A 102 -5.57 15.95 -5.40
C GLY A 102 -6.67 15.00 -4.91
N LEU A 103 -6.63 14.55 -3.65
CA LEU A 103 -7.60 13.64 -3.04
C LEU A 103 -8.25 14.29 -1.82
N GLU A 104 -8.98 15.37 -2.05
CA GLU A 104 -9.84 15.98 -1.02
C GLU A 104 -11.13 15.15 -0.88
N HIS A 105 -11.72 15.13 0.31
CA HIS A 105 -13.00 14.46 0.50
C HIS A 105 -14.06 15.08 -0.43
N PRO A 106 -14.81 14.29 -1.22
CA PRO A 106 -15.69 14.82 -2.26
C PRO A 106 -16.83 15.70 -1.73
N GLU A 107 -17.34 15.40 -0.54
CA GLU A 107 -18.45 16.15 0.07
C GLU A 107 -17.97 17.30 0.98
N THR A 108 -17.01 17.05 1.87
CA THR A 108 -16.56 18.04 2.86
C THR A 108 -15.42 18.95 2.36
N GLY A 109 -14.73 18.57 1.29
CA GLY A 109 -13.51 19.25 0.81
C GLY A 109 -12.31 19.10 1.75
N GLU A 110 -12.39 18.19 2.72
CA GLU A 110 -11.33 18.01 3.71
C GLU A 110 -10.03 17.50 3.09
N ARG A 111 -8.90 18.00 3.62
CA ARG A 111 -7.55 17.59 3.25
C ARG A 111 -6.97 16.64 4.28
N PHE A 112 -6.45 15.52 3.81
CA PHE A 112 -5.85 14.50 4.65
C PHE A 112 -4.32 14.58 4.65
N HIS A 113 -3.70 14.04 5.69
CA HIS A 113 -2.25 13.98 5.81
C HIS A 113 -1.65 12.93 4.87
N ALA A 114 -2.34 11.80 4.73
CA ALA A 114 -1.99 10.70 3.85
C ALA A 114 -3.27 9.99 3.36
N VAL A 115 -3.20 9.29 2.23
CA VAL A 115 -4.34 8.56 1.65
C VAL A 115 -3.86 7.25 1.06
N VAL A 116 -4.43 6.12 1.47
CA VAL A 116 -4.22 4.81 0.82
C VAL A 116 -5.22 4.65 -0.30
N GLN A 117 -4.75 4.34 -1.51
CA GLN A 117 -5.62 4.08 -2.65
C GLN A 117 -5.83 2.59 -2.83
N LEU A 118 -7.07 2.16 -3.01
CA LEU A 118 -7.45 0.80 -3.33
C LEU A 118 -7.95 0.74 -4.77
N ARG A 119 -7.42 -0.17 -5.57
CA ARG A 119 -7.84 -0.39 -6.95
C ARG A 119 -8.65 -1.67 -7.06
N GLN A 120 -9.76 -1.62 -7.76
CA GLN A 120 -10.54 -2.80 -8.08
C GLN A 120 -9.69 -3.81 -8.88
N GLU A 121 -9.65 -5.06 -8.40
CA GLU A 121 -8.79 -6.11 -8.96
C GLU A 121 -9.56 -7.08 -9.88
N ASN A 122 -10.88 -7.21 -9.70
CA ASN A 122 -11.73 -8.06 -10.53
C ASN A 122 -12.93 -7.30 -11.11
N SER A 123 -13.49 -7.79 -12.22
CA SER A 123 -14.61 -7.13 -12.91
C SER A 123 -15.88 -7.01 -12.08
N VAL A 124 -16.08 -7.91 -11.11
CA VAL A 124 -17.24 -7.92 -10.21
C VAL A 124 -17.12 -6.89 -9.08
N GLY A 125 -15.90 -6.42 -8.79
CA GLY A 125 -15.66 -5.43 -7.74
C GLY A 125 -15.68 -6.00 -6.32
N SER A 126 -15.43 -7.29 -6.16
CA SER A 126 -15.38 -7.95 -4.84
C SER A 126 -13.99 -7.97 -4.21
N LEU A 127 -12.95 -7.66 -4.98
CA LEU A 127 -11.55 -7.64 -4.53
C LEU A 127 -10.88 -6.32 -4.88
N TYR A 128 -10.10 -5.80 -3.93
CA TYR A 128 -9.37 -4.54 -4.07
C TYR A 128 -7.92 -4.71 -3.66
N ASN A 129 -7.01 -4.21 -4.49
CA ASN A 129 -5.58 -4.21 -4.24
C ASN A 129 -5.12 -2.89 -3.58
N LEU A 130 -4.27 -2.94 -2.56
CA LEU A 130 -3.65 -1.76 -1.95
C LEU A 130 -2.54 -1.23 -2.87
N VAL A 131 -2.73 -0.04 -3.46
CA VAL A 131 -1.85 0.48 -4.50
C VAL A 131 -0.50 0.91 -3.92
N GLY A 132 0.58 0.27 -4.37
CA GLY A 132 1.94 0.60 -3.93
C GLY A 132 2.28 0.11 -2.53
N PHE A 133 1.57 -0.91 -2.05
CA PHE A 133 1.74 -1.51 -0.72
C PHE A 133 2.43 -2.87 -0.79
N GLN A 134 3.43 -3.00 -1.67
CA GLN A 134 4.28 -4.18 -1.66
C GLN A 134 4.91 -4.37 -0.28
N THR A 135 4.98 -5.60 0.23
CA THR A 135 5.51 -5.83 1.58
C THR A 135 6.08 -7.24 1.72
N LYS A 136 7.01 -7.39 2.66
CA LYS A 136 7.58 -8.66 3.14
C LYS A 136 7.20 -8.94 4.60
N MET A 137 6.25 -8.19 5.16
CA MET A 137 5.69 -8.48 6.48
C MET A 137 5.08 -9.87 6.52
N THR A 138 5.16 -10.53 7.68
CA THR A 138 4.43 -11.79 7.89
C THR A 138 2.93 -11.56 7.72
N TRP A 139 2.18 -12.59 7.34
CA TRP A 139 0.73 -12.47 7.13
C TRP A 139 -0.01 -11.96 8.37
N THR A 140 0.45 -12.35 9.57
CA THR A 140 -0.08 -11.85 10.84
C THR A 140 0.18 -10.36 10.99
N ALA A 141 1.43 -9.93 10.79
CA ALA A 141 1.78 -8.51 10.86
C ALA A 141 1.03 -7.67 9.83
N GLN A 142 0.84 -8.17 8.60
CA GLN A 142 0.03 -7.48 7.58
C GLN A 142 -1.39 -7.20 8.07
N LYS A 143 -2.05 -8.20 8.68
CA LYS A 143 -3.42 -8.02 9.21
C LYS A 143 -3.48 -6.97 10.30
N GLU A 144 -2.54 -7.00 11.24
CA GLU A 144 -2.49 -6.05 12.37
C GLU A 144 -2.18 -4.63 11.90
N VAL A 145 -1.18 -4.48 11.02
CA VAL A 145 -0.73 -3.18 10.52
C VAL A 145 -1.77 -2.55 9.58
N PHE A 146 -2.35 -3.31 8.66
CA PHE A 146 -3.32 -2.75 7.70
C PHE A 146 -4.70 -2.47 8.32
N ALA A 147 -5.05 -3.13 9.41
CA ALA A 147 -6.24 -2.77 10.21
C ALA A 147 -6.12 -1.39 10.90
N LEU A 148 -4.93 -0.78 10.93
CA LEU A 148 -4.76 0.60 11.39
C LEU A 148 -5.15 1.63 10.32
N ILE A 149 -5.35 1.20 9.07
CA ILE A 149 -5.77 2.08 7.97
C ILE A 149 -7.25 2.40 8.15
N PRO A 150 -7.65 3.67 8.31
CA PRO A 150 -9.06 4.01 8.48
C PRO A 150 -9.87 3.57 7.26
N GLY A 151 -10.92 2.78 7.51
CA GLY A 151 -11.75 2.19 6.48
C GLY A 151 -11.43 0.73 6.14
N LEU A 152 -10.39 0.13 6.74
CA LEU A 152 -10.01 -1.29 6.58
C LEU A 152 -10.17 -2.11 7.85
#